data_AF-A0A1H2SJ50-F1
#
_entry.id   AF-A0A1H2SJ50-F1
#
_cell.length_a   1.000
_cell.length_b   1.000
_cell.length_c   1.000
_cell.angle_alpha   90.00
_cell.angle_beta   90.00
_cell.angle_gamma   90.00
#
_symmetry.space_group_name_H-M   'P 1'
#
loop_
_entity.id
_entity.type
_entity.pdbx_description
1 polymer ?
#
loop_
_entity_poly.entity_id
_entity_poly.type
_entity_poly.pdbx_seq_one_letter_code
_entity_poly.pdbx_strand_id
1 'polypeptide(L)'
;MSVIEMTTFTVEPERTRAMLEARRGMLEAFRADRRGFLAARLVRVDERTWLDFVEWTDDAAWDESKAKGANLPAIGAFFATIDGLVGAERGVRYDDPAGGRVRTVAYGTEPSQVGELYLPEGDGPFPVVTVVHGGYWSAMWDRRQITDVVDDLVAVGYAVWNIEYRRIGEPGGGWPGTFLDVAAAVDALEGMDPALDTSRVVLLGHSAGGHLATWAGHRAALPSEAPGAGPKIVPIGVVSLGAPLDLRAADATGFGKVLADPDAEPPKDAPETARPEVWPVVADMVGDGITKILTGGHFDWTSPLELPGAGVPMLAVHGTADEAVPAEWSRRYAEKTEGARYIEVDGGTHFDVVHPHHPVWPAVTAWIGEVIERLDHEAILEQAWNAPGTTTVELPPVRVNEVLRERYDVRPPFAYTGALLWDMESRKAAAPDKYIPSVVKPGSAEKFPSTWHGRFEDFTRVSEQRLWADPGRYATVIEHVRLDHENRRAFFVGAERFEAPDGRVFTAGAGQPIFHVEHSVTGTENDPRNVWRVVHLTIEPDPALAAAFEPLANDRYLRDFIEIHLRDDLGHELVRR
;
A
#
# COMPACT_ATOMS: atom_id res chain seq x y z
N MET A 1 -11.32 13.86 -24.87
CA MET A 1 -11.60 15.21 -24.33
C MET A 1 -13.08 15.48 -24.56
N SER A 2 -13.90 15.28 -23.54
CA SER A 2 -15.27 15.79 -23.56
C SER A 2 -15.24 17.28 -23.18
N VAL A 3 -16.09 18.07 -23.83
CA VAL A 3 -16.18 19.51 -23.58
C VAL A 3 -17.24 19.74 -22.53
N ILE A 4 -16.94 20.57 -21.53
CA ILE A 4 -17.91 20.98 -20.53
C ILE A 4 -18.29 22.42 -20.81
N GLU A 5 -19.58 22.68 -20.91
CA GLU A 5 -20.15 24.02 -20.87
C GLU A 5 -20.69 24.27 -19.47
N MET A 6 -20.23 25.37 -18.85
CA MET A 6 -20.67 25.80 -17.52
C MET A 6 -21.44 27.11 -17.67
N THR A 7 -22.75 27.06 -17.44
CA THR A 7 -23.62 28.24 -17.58
C THR A 7 -24.14 28.63 -16.21
N THR A 8 -23.70 29.79 -15.72
CA THR A 8 -24.21 30.39 -14.49
C THR A 8 -25.29 31.41 -14.84
N PHE A 9 -26.48 31.28 -14.25
CA PHE A 9 -27.61 32.16 -14.52
C PHE A 9 -28.50 32.36 -13.31
N THR A 10 -29.41 33.32 -13.40
CA THR A 10 -30.36 33.66 -12.33
C THR A 10 -31.79 33.35 -12.74
N VAL A 11 -32.59 32.93 -11.77
CA VAL A 11 -34.03 32.65 -11.88
C VAL A 11 -34.72 33.22 -10.63
N GLU A 12 -35.81 33.97 -10.83
CA GLU A 12 -36.69 34.43 -9.76
C GLU A 12 -37.26 33.23 -8.98
N PRO A 13 -37.29 33.26 -7.63
CA PRO A 13 -37.71 32.11 -6.83
C PRO A 13 -39.07 31.54 -7.24
N GLU A 14 -40.02 32.39 -7.61
CA GLU A 14 -41.38 32.01 -8.03
C GLU A 14 -41.41 31.25 -9.36
N ARG A 15 -40.35 31.36 -10.17
CA ARG A 15 -40.21 30.72 -11.48
C ARG A 15 -39.41 29.42 -11.44
N THR A 16 -38.82 29.08 -10.28
CA THR A 16 -38.00 27.87 -10.08
C THR A 16 -38.69 26.60 -10.59
N ARG A 17 -39.96 26.40 -10.22
CA ARG A 17 -40.72 25.21 -10.63
C ARG A 17 -40.88 25.13 -12.15
N ALA A 18 -41.22 26.25 -12.78
CA ALA A 18 -41.37 26.32 -14.23
C ALA A 18 -40.03 26.06 -14.95
N MET A 19 -38.91 26.55 -14.40
CA MET A 19 -37.57 26.28 -14.91
C MET A 19 -37.22 24.78 -14.85
N LEU A 20 -37.45 24.12 -13.71
CA LEU A 20 -37.18 22.69 -13.55
C LEU A 20 -38.03 21.83 -14.49
N GLU A 21 -39.31 22.18 -14.65
CA GLU A 21 -40.23 21.50 -15.59
C GLU A 21 -39.78 21.71 -17.05
N ALA A 22 -39.44 22.94 -17.44
CA ALA A 22 -38.94 23.26 -18.77
C ALA A 22 -37.59 22.59 -19.09
N ARG A 23 -36.71 22.47 -18.09
CA ARG A 23 -35.39 21.83 -18.25
C ARG A 23 -35.52 20.37 -18.65
N ARG A 24 -36.49 19.64 -18.11
CA ARG A 24 -36.75 18.25 -18.52
C ARG A 24 -37.02 18.15 -20.02
N GLY A 25 -37.89 19.01 -20.55
CA GLY A 25 -38.18 19.07 -21.99
C GLY A 25 -36.97 19.47 -22.82
N MET A 26 -36.16 20.41 -22.32
CA MET A 26 -34.90 20.80 -22.98
C MET A 26 -33.92 19.62 -23.07
N LEU A 27 -33.75 18.80 -22.02
CA LEU A 27 -32.86 17.63 -22.05
C LEU A 27 -33.33 16.57 -23.06
N GLU A 28 -34.64 16.33 -23.14
CA GLU A 28 -35.22 15.41 -24.13
C GLU A 28 -34.97 15.92 -25.56
N ALA A 29 -35.16 17.22 -25.80
CA ALA A 29 -34.86 17.86 -27.06
C ALA A 29 -33.36 17.85 -27.39
N PHE A 30 -32.49 18.03 -26.40
CA PHE A 30 -31.04 17.97 -26.57
C PHE A 30 -30.60 16.57 -27.01
N ARG A 31 -31.09 15.51 -26.35
CA ARG A 31 -30.80 14.12 -26.75
C ARG A 31 -31.26 13.81 -28.18
N ALA A 32 -32.36 14.42 -28.64
CA ALA A 32 -32.93 14.17 -29.95
C ALA A 32 -32.26 14.98 -31.09
N ASP A 33 -31.85 16.23 -30.82
CA ASP A 33 -31.39 17.18 -31.85
C ASP A 33 -29.90 17.54 -31.77
N ARG A 34 -29.25 17.35 -30.62
CA ARG A 34 -27.87 17.79 -30.39
C ARG A 34 -26.90 16.62 -30.48
N ARG A 35 -26.24 16.55 -31.63
CA ARG A 35 -25.11 15.65 -31.85
C ARG A 35 -24.09 15.84 -30.73
N GLY A 36 -23.66 14.74 -30.12
CA GLY A 36 -22.60 14.77 -29.12
C GLY A 36 -23.01 15.26 -27.73
N PHE A 37 -24.30 15.49 -27.44
CA PHE A 37 -24.76 15.72 -26.07
C PHE A 37 -24.61 14.45 -25.23
N LEU A 38 -23.89 14.54 -24.10
CA LEU A 38 -23.62 13.41 -23.20
C LEU A 38 -24.50 13.45 -21.95
N ALA A 39 -24.42 14.53 -21.20
CA ALA A 39 -25.11 14.70 -19.94
C ALA A 39 -25.30 16.18 -19.61
N ALA A 40 -26.20 16.49 -18.69
CA ALA A 40 -26.23 17.80 -18.09
C ALA A 40 -26.71 17.78 -16.64
N ARG A 41 -26.06 18.57 -15.77
CA ARG A 41 -26.34 18.65 -14.33
C ARG A 41 -26.62 20.10 -13.94
N LEU A 42 -27.78 20.33 -13.32
CA LEU A 42 -28.15 21.63 -12.80
C LEU A 42 -27.92 21.67 -11.30
N VAL A 43 -27.22 22.69 -10.84
CA VAL A 43 -26.89 22.94 -9.44
C VAL A 43 -27.49 24.27 -9.04
N ARG A 44 -28.17 24.31 -7.88
CA ARG A 44 -28.61 25.56 -7.26
C ARG A 44 -27.46 26.10 -6.42
N VAL A 45 -27.00 27.31 -6.72
CA VAL A 45 -25.88 27.96 -6.01
C VAL A 45 -26.43 28.78 -4.83
N ASP A 46 -27.53 29.49 -5.03
CA ASP A 46 -28.26 30.20 -3.99
C ASP A 46 -29.76 30.32 -4.33
N GLU A 47 -30.51 31.16 -3.61
CA GLU A 47 -31.95 31.32 -3.83
C GLU A 47 -32.32 31.68 -5.27
N ARG A 48 -31.44 32.39 -5.99
CA ARG A 48 -31.67 32.90 -7.33
C ARG A 48 -30.67 32.38 -8.34
N THR A 49 -29.48 31.98 -7.93
CA THR A 49 -28.37 31.61 -8.81
C THR A 49 -28.31 30.11 -9.05
N TRP A 50 -28.11 29.73 -10.30
CA TRP A 50 -28.03 28.35 -10.78
C TRP A 50 -26.81 28.18 -11.68
N LEU A 51 -26.26 26.97 -11.68
CA LEU A 51 -25.13 26.56 -12.52
C LEU A 51 -25.54 25.29 -13.28
N ASP A 52 -25.52 25.33 -14.62
CA ASP A 52 -25.77 24.17 -15.46
C ASP A 52 -24.46 23.71 -16.12
N PHE A 53 -24.10 22.45 -15.86
CA PHE A 53 -22.99 21.75 -16.50
C PHE A 53 -23.56 20.95 -17.65
N VAL A 54 -23.10 21.19 -18.87
CA VAL A 54 -23.48 20.39 -20.04
C VAL A 54 -22.23 19.75 -20.64
N GLU A 55 -22.25 18.43 -20.79
CA GLU A 55 -21.14 17.64 -21.31
C GLU A 55 -21.37 17.29 -22.79
N TRP A 56 -20.33 17.49 -23.59
CA TRP A 56 -20.31 17.26 -25.04
C TRP A 56 -19.18 16.30 -25.43
N THR A 57 -19.36 15.54 -26.51
CA THR A 57 -18.35 14.58 -27.00
C THR A 57 -17.08 15.25 -27.52
N ASP A 58 -17.20 16.43 -28.13
CA ASP A 58 -16.12 17.15 -28.82
C ASP A 58 -16.48 18.62 -29.06
N ASP A 59 -15.49 19.44 -29.44
CA ASP A 59 -15.66 20.87 -29.70
C ASP A 59 -16.63 21.16 -30.85
N ALA A 60 -16.62 20.34 -31.91
CA ALA A 60 -17.51 20.55 -33.04
C ALA A 60 -18.98 20.33 -32.65
N ALA A 61 -19.26 19.36 -31.77
CA ALA A 61 -20.59 19.10 -31.23
C ALA A 61 -21.10 20.27 -30.38
N TRP A 62 -20.22 20.84 -29.54
CA TRP A 62 -20.53 22.03 -28.76
C TRP A 62 -20.79 23.26 -29.65
N ASP A 63 -19.91 23.54 -30.63
CA ASP A 63 -20.04 24.66 -31.56
C ASP A 63 -21.33 24.56 -32.41
N GLU A 64 -21.66 23.36 -32.90
CA GLU A 64 -22.91 23.09 -33.63
C GLU A 64 -24.14 23.34 -32.75
N SER A 65 -24.11 22.89 -31.50
CA SER A 65 -25.20 23.13 -30.55
C SER A 65 -25.36 24.61 -30.26
N LYS A 66 -24.26 25.32 -30.01
CA LYS A 66 -24.26 26.77 -29.78
C LYS A 66 -24.82 27.54 -30.97
N ALA A 67 -24.43 27.17 -32.20
CA ALA A 67 -24.95 27.77 -33.43
C ALA A 67 -26.44 27.52 -33.63
N LYS A 68 -26.96 26.35 -33.23
CA LYS A 68 -28.40 26.03 -33.26
C LYS A 68 -29.21 26.85 -32.24
N GLY A 69 -28.60 27.32 -31.14
CA GLY A 69 -29.26 28.14 -30.13
C GLY A 69 -30.55 27.51 -29.59
N ALA A 70 -31.62 28.29 -29.42
CA ALA A 70 -32.93 27.80 -28.98
C ALA A 70 -33.87 27.41 -30.14
N ASN A 71 -33.38 26.65 -31.13
CA ASN A 71 -34.13 26.28 -32.34
C ASN A 71 -35.43 25.48 -32.10
N LEU A 72 -35.51 24.69 -31.02
CA LEU A 72 -36.69 23.88 -30.69
C LEU A 72 -37.51 24.52 -29.56
N PRO A 73 -38.85 24.44 -29.62
CA PRO A 73 -39.72 25.06 -28.61
C PRO A 73 -39.40 24.64 -27.16
N ALA A 74 -39.06 23.37 -26.93
CA ALA A 74 -38.71 22.86 -25.60
C ALA A 74 -37.39 23.44 -25.06
N ILE A 75 -36.43 23.73 -25.95
CA ILE A 75 -35.17 24.38 -25.60
C ILE A 75 -35.41 25.85 -25.30
N GLY A 76 -36.19 26.53 -26.15
CA GLY A 76 -36.57 27.93 -25.93
C GLY A 76 -37.38 28.15 -24.65
N ALA A 77 -38.24 27.19 -24.27
CA ALA A 77 -39.00 27.24 -23.04
C ALA A 77 -38.11 27.27 -21.79
N PHE A 78 -36.99 26.52 -21.79
CA PHE A 78 -36.02 26.56 -20.70
C PHE A 78 -35.29 27.91 -20.63
N PHE A 79 -34.74 28.39 -21.74
CA PHE A 79 -34.04 29.69 -21.75
C PHE A 79 -34.96 30.87 -21.40
N ALA A 80 -36.25 30.81 -21.74
CA ALA A 80 -37.23 31.83 -21.36
C ALA A 80 -37.46 31.90 -19.83
N THR A 81 -37.07 30.88 -19.07
CA THR A 81 -37.17 30.86 -17.60
C THR A 81 -36.01 31.56 -16.90
N ILE A 82 -34.95 31.90 -17.64
CA ILE A 82 -33.76 32.57 -17.12
C ILE A 82 -33.97 34.08 -17.10
N ASP A 83 -33.76 34.71 -15.93
CA ASP A 83 -33.92 36.15 -15.74
C ASP A 83 -32.65 36.94 -16.06
N GLY A 84 -31.48 36.30 -15.91
CA GLY A 84 -30.20 36.91 -16.30
C GLY A 84 -29.07 35.90 -16.38
N LEU A 85 -28.24 36.00 -17.42
CA LEU A 85 -27.01 35.22 -17.54
C LEU A 85 -25.89 35.89 -16.72
N VAL A 86 -25.27 35.13 -15.81
CA VAL A 86 -24.15 35.59 -14.98
C VAL A 86 -22.82 35.28 -15.65
N GLY A 87 -22.69 34.10 -16.26
CA GLY A 87 -21.49 33.68 -16.98
C GLY A 87 -21.74 32.43 -17.83
N ALA A 88 -20.98 32.28 -18.91
CA ALA A 88 -20.97 31.07 -19.73
C ALA A 88 -19.52 30.75 -20.09
N GLU A 89 -18.98 29.71 -19.48
CA GLU A 89 -17.58 29.33 -19.57
C GLU A 89 -17.45 27.96 -20.26
N ARG A 90 -16.41 27.82 -21.09
CA ARG A 90 -16.01 26.54 -21.67
C ARG A 90 -14.90 25.94 -20.81
N GLY A 91 -15.11 24.72 -20.35
CA GLY A 91 -14.10 23.84 -19.80
C GLY A 91 -13.85 22.64 -20.71
N VAL A 92 -12.74 21.95 -20.50
CA VAL A 92 -12.49 20.63 -21.09
C VAL A 92 -12.38 19.66 -19.93
N ARG A 93 -13.14 18.56 -19.98
CA ARG A 93 -12.89 17.43 -19.10
C ARG A 93 -11.68 16.69 -19.64
N TYR A 94 -10.58 16.79 -18.90
CA TYR A 94 -9.43 15.94 -19.10
C TYR A 94 -9.72 14.60 -18.43
N ASP A 95 -10.38 13.69 -19.14
CA ASP A 95 -9.97 12.31 -19.01
C ASP A 95 -8.61 12.27 -19.71
N ASP A 96 -7.53 12.07 -18.96
CA ASP A 96 -6.20 12.11 -19.55
C ASP A 96 -6.12 11.08 -20.70
N PRO A 97 -5.48 11.43 -21.83
CA PRO A 97 -5.14 10.44 -22.83
C PRO A 97 -4.32 9.31 -22.19
N ALA A 98 -4.22 8.16 -22.87
CA ALA A 98 -3.29 7.11 -22.45
C ALA A 98 -1.90 7.72 -22.19
N GLY A 99 -1.48 7.75 -20.92
CA GLY A 99 -0.24 8.38 -20.45
C GLY A 99 -0.37 9.60 -19.54
N GLY A 100 -1.57 10.08 -19.22
CA GLY A 100 -1.70 11.15 -18.23
C GLY A 100 -1.83 10.64 -16.78
N ARG A 101 -1.78 11.58 -15.84
CA ARG A 101 -1.56 11.29 -14.41
C ARG A 101 -2.83 10.86 -13.68
N VAL A 102 -4.03 11.15 -14.19
CA VAL A 102 -5.28 10.63 -13.60
C VAL A 102 -6.10 9.91 -14.66
N ARG A 103 -6.30 8.60 -14.49
CA ARG A 103 -6.98 7.75 -15.48
C ARG A 103 -7.99 6.83 -14.83
N THR A 104 -9.19 6.75 -15.38
CA THR A 104 -10.12 5.65 -15.04
C THR A 104 -9.70 4.39 -15.80
N VAL A 105 -9.43 3.31 -15.08
CA VAL A 105 -9.03 2.02 -15.61
C VAL A 105 -10.10 1.00 -15.25
N ALA A 106 -10.59 0.25 -16.24
CA ALA A 106 -11.48 -0.88 -16.01
C ALA A 106 -10.64 -2.12 -15.70
N TYR A 107 -10.96 -2.83 -14.62
CA TYR A 107 -10.35 -4.11 -14.26
C TYR A 107 -11.30 -5.30 -14.52
N GLY A 108 -12.52 -5.01 -14.96
CA GLY A 108 -13.53 -6.01 -15.34
C GLY A 108 -14.56 -5.45 -16.31
N THR A 109 -15.63 -6.21 -16.55
CA THR A 109 -16.67 -5.89 -17.56
C THR A 109 -17.89 -5.19 -16.98
N GLU A 110 -18.11 -5.25 -15.67
CA GLU A 110 -19.25 -4.63 -15.00
C GLU A 110 -19.01 -3.14 -14.76
N PRO A 111 -20.07 -2.30 -14.67
CA PRO A 111 -19.92 -0.85 -14.54
C PRO A 111 -19.13 -0.39 -13.29
N SER A 112 -19.23 -1.15 -12.19
CA SER A 112 -18.50 -0.88 -10.95
C SER A 112 -17.13 -1.56 -10.90
N GLN A 113 -16.69 -2.26 -11.96
CA GLN A 113 -15.37 -2.87 -12.05
C GLN A 113 -14.34 -1.91 -12.65
N VAL A 114 -14.23 -0.73 -12.03
CA VAL A 114 -13.35 0.37 -12.45
C VAL A 114 -12.59 0.92 -11.26
N GLY A 115 -11.47 1.58 -11.49
CA GLY A 115 -10.79 2.41 -10.50
C GLY A 115 -10.17 3.63 -11.15
N GLU A 116 -9.76 4.58 -10.35
CA GLU A 116 -9.03 5.76 -10.79
C GLU A 116 -7.56 5.62 -10.35
N LEU A 117 -6.67 5.60 -11.34
CA LEU A 117 -5.23 5.60 -11.13
C LEU A 117 -4.73 7.04 -11.14
N TYR A 118 -4.14 7.46 -10.03
CA TYR A 118 -3.47 8.74 -9.86
C TYR A 118 -1.96 8.50 -9.78
N LEU A 119 -1.19 9.21 -10.61
CA LEU A 119 0.26 9.21 -10.60
C LEU A 119 0.77 10.55 -10.04
N PRO A 120 1.73 10.54 -9.11
CA PRO A 120 2.34 11.74 -8.59
C PRO A 120 3.31 12.37 -9.62
N GLU A 121 3.96 13.46 -9.22
CA GLU A 121 5.04 14.06 -10.01
C GLU A 121 6.27 13.13 -10.10
N GLY A 122 6.89 13.08 -11.29
CA GLY A 122 8.09 12.28 -11.57
C GLY A 122 7.86 11.19 -12.62
N ASP A 123 8.86 10.33 -12.79
CA ASP A 123 8.87 9.26 -13.80
C ASP A 123 8.62 7.85 -13.22
N GLY A 124 8.52 7.71 -11.89
CA GLY A 124 8.36 6.42 -11.20
C GLY A 124 9.64 5.55 -11.18
N PRO A 125 9.53 4.24 -10.84
CA PRO A 125 8.31 3.56 -10.41
C PRO A 125 7.90 4.00 -9.00
N PHE A 126 6.63 4.32 -8.83
CA PHE A 126 6.06 4.84 -7.59
C PHE A 126 5.52 3.70 -6.72
N PRO A 127 5.77 3.70 -5.40
CA PRO A 127 5.03 2.83 -4.51
C PRO A 127 3.54 3.14 -4.59
N VAL A 128 2.71 2.10 -4.44
CA VAL A 128 1.27 2.17 -4.72
C VAL A 128 0.47 2.09 -3.42
N VAL A 129 -0.50 2.99 -3.25
CA VAL A 129 -1.55 2.86 -2.25
C VAL A 129 -2.87 2.55 -2.94
N THR A 130 -3.42 1.35 -2.74
CA THR A 130 -4.77 1.02 -3.20
C THR A 130 -5.77 1.48 -2.15
N VAL A 131 -6.67 2.39 -2.52
CA VAL A 131 -7.65 3.00 -1.62
C VAL A 131 -9.02 2.37 -1.87
N VAL A 132 -9.67 1.93 -0.79
CA VAL A 132 -10.99 1.30 -0.81
C VAL A 132 -11.97 2.10 0.05
N HIS A 133 -13.04 2.57 -0.57
CA HIS A 133 -14.01 3.45 0.07
C HIS A 133 -14.99 2.71 1.00
N GLY A 134 -15.64 3.46 1.90
CA GLY A 134 -16.63 2.97 2.86
C GLY A 134 -18.08 2.96 2.35
N GLY A 135 -19.05 3.00 3.27
CA GLY A 135 -20.48 3.08 2.96
C GLY A 135 -21.25 1.76 3.06
N TYR A 136 -20.99 0.97 4.11
CA TYR A 136 -21.72 -0.28 4.40
C TYR A 136 -21.77 -1.29 3.22
N TRP A 137 -20.79 -1.27 2.32
CA TRP A 137 -20.81 -2.08 1.09
C TRP A 137 -22.05 -1.85 0.21
N SER A 138 -22.77 -0.74 0.40
CA SER A 138 -24.04 -0.47 -0.27
C SER A 138 -23.83 0.46 -1.46
N ALA A 139 -24.67 0.30 -2.49
CA ALA A 139 -24.57 1.06 -3.73
C ALA A 139 -24.93 2.55 -3.61
N MET A 140 -25.26 3.01 -2.39
CA MET A 140 -25.59 4.40 -2.08
C MET A 140 -24.37 5.31 -2.08
N TRP A 141 -23.19 4.76 -1.77
CA TRP A 141 -21.92 5.48 -1.81
C TRP A 141 -20.98 4.85 -2.83
N ASP A 142 -19.98 5.63 -3.24
CA ASP A 142 -18.96 5.21 -4.20
C ASP A 142 -17.60 5.79 -3.82
N ARG A 143 -16.58 5.49 -4.65
CA ARG A 143 -15.19 5.86 -4.40
C ARG A 143 -14.91 7.37 -4.25
N ARG A 144 -15.87 8.25 -4.58
CA ARG A 144 -15.70 9.70 -4.47
C ARG A 144 -15.68 10.20 -3.04
N GLN A 145 -16.14 9.40 -2.07
CA GLN A 145 -16.19 9.81 -0.66
C GLN A 145 -14.80 9.90 0.02
N ILE A 146 -13.75 9.38 -0.61
CA ILE A 146 -12.40 9.29 -0.03
C ILE A 146 -11.36 10.04 -0.88
N THR A 147 -11.80 10.94 -1.75
CA THR A 147 -10.89 11.69 -2.66
C THR A 147 -9.89 12.57 -1.93
N ASP A 148 -10.24 13.12 -0.78
CA ASP A 148 -9.30 13.98 -0.03
C ASP A 148 -8.08 13.18 0.45
N VAL A 149 -8.28 11.91 0.83
CA VAL A 149 -7.20 10.97 1.16
C VAL A 149 -6.36 10.65 -0.08
N VAL A 150 -7.01 10.46 -1.23
CA VAL A 150 -6.32 10.23 -2.51
C VAL A 150 -5.40 11.40 -2.84
N ASP A 151 -5.92 12.62 -2.77
CA ASP A 151 -5.19 13.84 -3.08
C ASP A 151 -3.97 14.03 -2.15
N ASP A 152 -4.15 13.80 -0.85
CA ASP A 152 -3.05 13.88 0.14
C ASP A 152 -1.94 12.85 -0.14
N LEU A 153 -2.32 11.59 -0.42
CA LEU A 153 -1.37 10.52 -0.72
C LEU A 153 -0.60 10.77 -2.03
N VAL A 154 -1.28 11.30 -3.07
CA VAL A 154 -0.61 11.70 -4.32
C VAL A 154 0.35 12.85 -4.09
N ALA A 155 -0.04 13.84 -3.27
CA ALA A 155 0.79 15.00 -2.96
C ALA A 155 2.10 14.64 -2.24
N VAL A 156 2.12 13.53 -1.48
CA VAL A 156 3.32 13.01 -0.81
C VAL A 156 4.09 11.95 -1.61
N GLY A 157 3.72 11.74 -2.88
CA GLY A 157 4.55 10.96 -3.83
C GLY A 157 4.14 9.50 -4.04
N TYR A 158 2.94 9.09 -3.60
CA TYR A 158 2.41 7.76 -3.89
C TYR A 158 1.60 7.73 -5.18
N ALA A 159 1.71 6.65 -5.95
CA ALA A 159 0.67 6.32 -6.93
C ALA A 159 -0.54 5.80 -6.17
N VAL A 160 -1.73 6.32 -6.48
CA VAL A 160 -2.97 5.93 -5.79
C VAL A 160 -3.90 5.21 -6.76
N TRP A 161 -4.33 4.02 -6.36
CA TRP A 161 -5.32 3.23 -7.07
C TRP A 161 -6.63 3.26 -6.29
N ASN A 162 -7.51 4.21 -6.61
CA ASN A 162 -8.80 4.40 -5.93
C ASN A 162 -9.88 3.55 -6.59
N ILE A 163 -10.21 2.41 -5.98
CA ILE A 163 -11.04 1.40 -6.64
C ILE A 163 -12.53 1.59 -6.36
N GLU A 164 -13.34 1.29 -7.37
CA GLU A 164 -14.75 0.94 -7.22
C GLU A 164 -14.88 -0.59 -7.08
N TYR A 165 -16.04 -1.09 -6.65
CA TYR A 165 -16.37 -2.52 -6.63
C TYR A 165 -17.90 -2.73 -6.69
N ARG A 166 -18.45 -3.88 -7.08
CA ARG A 166 -19.91 -4.06 -7.00
C ARG A 166 -20.39 -4.08 -5.56
N ARG A 167 -21.45 -3.32 -5.29
CA ARG A 167 -22.02 -3.10 -3.95
C ARG A 167 -23.43 -3.67 -3.82
N ILE A 168 -23.89 -3.91 -2.60
CA ILE A 168 -25.26 -4.37 -2.32
C ILE A 168 -26.26 -3.32 -2.83
N GLY A 169 -27.23 -3.75 -3.62
CA GLY A 169 -28.10 -2.89 -4.44
C GLY A 169 -27.74 -2.93 -5.93
N GLU A 170 -26.59 -3.49 -6.31
CA GLU A 170 -26.21 -3.77 -7.70
C GLU A 170 -26.30 -5.27 -8.02
N PRO A 171 -26.56 -5.64 -9.28
CA PRO A 171 -26.49 -7.04 -9.70
C PRO A 171 -25.12 -7.66 -9.39
N GLY A 172 -25.13 -8.73 -8.58
CA GLY A 172 -23.91 -9.44 -8.18
C GLY A 172 -23.10 -8.76 -7.08
N GLY A 173 -23.59 -7.68 -6.47
CA GLY A 173 -22.98 -7.12 -5.26
C GLY A 173 -23.27 -7.95 -4.00
N GLY A 174 -22.37 -7.92 -3.03
CA GLY A 174 -22.36 -8.81 -1.87
C GLY A 174 -21.62 -10.12 -2.17
N TRP A 175 -22.05 -11.23 -1.58
CA TRP A 175 -21.36 -12.51 -1.75
C TRP A 175 -21.60 -13.15 -3.13
N PRO A 176 -20.55 -13.65 -3.82
CA PRO A 176 -19.12 -13.40 -3.60
C PRO A 176 -18.59 -12.19 -4.41
N GLY A 177 -19.44 -11.51 -5.19
CA GLY A 177 -19.02 -10.55 -6.20
C GLY A 177 -18.25 -9.34 -5.67
N THR A 178 -18.60 -8.80 -4.51
CA THR A 178 -17.83 -7.70 -3.88
C THR A 178 -16.39 -8.11 -3.59
N PHE A 179 -16.18 -9.33 -3.07
CA PHE A 179 -14.84 -9.85 -2.76
C PHE A 179 -14.05 -10.15 -4.03
N LEU A 180 -14.70 -10.74 -5.04
CA LEU A 180 -14.08 -11.00 -6.35
C LEU A 180 -13.65 -9.70 -7.03
N ASP A 181 -14.44 -8.63 -6.90
CA ASP A 181 -14.13 -7.34 -7.50
C ASP A 181 -12.93 -6.67 -6.83
N VAL A 182 -12.87 -6.66 -5.49
CA VAL A 182 -11.70 -6.12 -4.76
C VAL A 182 -10.44 -6.93 -5.06
N ALA A 183 -10.54 -8.26 -5.08
CA ALA A 183 -9.43 -9.13 -5.44
C ALA A 183 -8.91 -8.84 -6.85
N ALA A 184 -9.83 -8.74 -7.83
CA ALA A 184 -9.49 -8.43 -9.21
C ALA A 184 -8.88 -7.03 -9.37
N ALA A 185 -9.39 -6.03 -8.63
CA ALA A 185 -8.88 -4.67 -8.67
C ALA A 185 -7.44 -4.56 -8.14
N VAL A 186 -7.13 -5.25 -7.03
CA VAL A 186 -5.76 -5.31 -6.46
C VAL A 186 -4.83 -6.05 -7.41
N ASP A 187 -5.27 -7.20 -7.92
CA ASP A 187 -4.47 -8.02 -8.84
C ASP A 187 -4.25 -7.36 -10.20
N ALA A 188 -5.12 -6.43 -10.61
CA ALA A 188 -4.98 -5.69 -11.85
C ALA A 188 -3.76 -4.78 -11.86
N LEU A 189 -3.17 -4.44 -10.70
CA LEU A 189 -1.93 -3.66 -10.62
C LEU A 189 -0.78 -4.35 -11.36
N GLU A 190 -0.77 -5.69 -11.43
CA GLU A 190 0.20 -6.46 -12.21
C GLU A 190 0.13 -6.06 -13.70
N GLY A 191 1.14 -5.33 -14.17
CA GLY A 191 1.22 -4.88 -15.56
C GLY A 191 0.25 -3.78 -15.95
N MET A 192 -0.41 -3.13 -14.98
CA MET A 192 -1.33 -2.01 -15.24
C MET A 192 -0.62 -0.83 -15.89
N ASP A 193 0.48 -0.41 -15.29
CA ASP A 193 1.27 0.74 -15.73
C ASP A 193 2.73 0.58 -15.28
N PRO A 194 3.72 0.80 -16.17
CA PRO A 194 5.13 0.65 -15.85
C PRO A 194 5.66 1.66 -14.82
N ALA A 195 4.91 2.75 -14.56
CA ALA A 195 5.26 3.71 -13.51
C ALA A 195 4.88 3.22 -12.10
N LEU A 196 4.30 2.03 -11.94
CA LEU A 196 3.93 1.46 -10.65
C LEU A 196 4.99 0.49 -10.16
N ASP A 197 5.43 0.67 -8.92
CA ASP A 197 6.22 -0.31 -8.21
C ASP A 197 5.29 -1.28 -7.49
N THR A 198 4.92 -2.35 -8.19
CA THR A 198 4.03 -3.39 -7.65
C THR A 198 4.67 -4.26 -6.59
N SER A 199 5.96 -4.07 -6.27
CA SER A 199 6.59 -4.70 -5.08
C SER A 199 6.29 -3.93 -3.79
N ARG A 200 5.88 -2.66 -3.89
CA ARG A 200 5.58 -1.78 -2.76
C ARG A 200 4.12 -1.32 -2.79
N VAL A 201 3.21 -2.27 -2.58
CA VAL A 201 1.76 -2.02 -2.54
C VAL A 201 1.25 -2.00 -1.10
N VAL A 202 0.65 -0.90 -0.68
CA VAL A 202 -0.10 -0.79 0.58
C VAL A 202 -1.60 -0.72 0.26
N LEU A 203 -2.43 -1.40 1.05
CA LEU A 203 -3.88 -1.23 0.97
C LEU A 203 -4.34 -0.27 2.06
N LEU A 204 -5.23 0.66 1.75
CA LEU A 204 -5.86 1.56 2.71
C LEU A 204 -7.36 1.53 2.49
N GLY A 205 -8.14 1.47 3.57
CA GLY A 205 -9.57 1.60 3.43
C GLY A 205 -10.25 2.17 4.66
N HIS A 206 -11.42 2.78 4.43
CA HIS A 206 -12.28 3.33 5.48
C HIS A 206 -13.54 2.49 5.66
N SER A 207 -13.94 2.25 6.90
CA SER A 207 -15.19 1.58 7.26
C SER A 207 -15.33 0.23 6.54
N ALA A 208 -16.39 0.04 5.77
CA ALA A 208 -16.60 -1.10 4.87
C ALA A 208 -15.41 -1.39 3.93
N GLY A 209 -14.73 -0.34 3.44
CA GLY A 209 -13.51 -0.45 2.63
C GLY A 209 -12.29 -0.82 3.45
N GLY A 210 -12.20 -0.38 4.71
CA GLY A 210 -11.16 -0.83 5.64
C GLY A 210 -11.27 -2.31 5.92
N HIS A 211 -12.50 -2.82 6.07
CA HIS A 211 -12.77 -4.26 6.13
C HIS A 211 -12.26 -4.98 4.87
N LEU A 212 -12.59 -4.47 3.67
CA LEU A 212 -12.20 -5.09 2.41
C LEU A 212 -10.68 -5.03 2.18
N ALA A 213 -10.02 -3.94 2.56
CA ALA A 213 -8.57 -3.80 2.51
C ALA A 213 -7.87 -4.79 3.46
N THR A 214 -8.36 -4.93 4.69
CA THR A 214 -7.85 -5.93 5.64
C THR A 214 -8.05 -7.34 5.12
N TRP A 215 -9.27 -7.69 4.67
CA TRP A 215 -9.55 -8.97 4.03
C TRP A 215 -8.61 -9.25 2.84
N ALA A 216 -8.40 -8.26 1.97
CA ALA A 216 -7.51 -8.38 0.82
C ALA A 216 -6.05 -8.65 1.23
N GLY A 217 -5.59 -8.07 2.34
CA GLY A 217 -4.27 -8.36 2.91
C GLY A 217 -4.10 -9.82 3.40
N HIS A 218 -5.19 -10.53 3.67
CA HIS A 218 -5.16 -11.93 4.09
C HIS A 218 -5.30 -12.94 2.95
N ARG A 219 -5.51 -12.49 1.70
CA ARG A 219 -5.80 -13.38 0.56
C ARG A 219 -4.79 -14.50 0.33
N ALA A 220 -3.51 -14.26 0.64
CA ALA A 220 -2.44 -15.25 0.50
C ALA A 220 -2.57 -16.43 1.48
N ALA A 221 -3.28 -16.25 2.59
CA ALA A 221 -3.52 -17.27 3.61
C ALA A 221 -4.92 -17.90 3.52
N LEU A 222 -5.76 -17.45 2.58
CA LEU A 222 -7.09 -18.03 2.38
C LEU A 222 -7.00 -19.47 1.81
N PRO A 223 -7.97 -20.34 2.13
CA PRO A 223 -8.14 -21.62 1.44
C PRO A 223 -8.27 -21.42 -0.07
N SER A 224 -7.75 -22.35 -0.89
CA SER A 224 -7.68 -22.18 -2.34
C SER A 224 -9.06 -22.13 -3.03
N GLU A 225 -10.11 -22.61 -2.35
CA GLU A 225 -11.51 -22.53 -2.77
C GLU A 225 -12.19 -21.20 -2.45
N ALA A 226 -11.62 -20.39 -1.55
CA ALA A 226 -12.22 -19.13 -1.14
C ALA A 226 -12.13 -18.10 -2.28
N PRO A 227 -13.19 -17.30 -2.52
CA PRO A 227 -13.16 -16.23 -3.52
C PRO A 227 -11.97 -15.30 -3.29
N GLY A 228 -11.18 -15.05 -4.32
CA GLY A 228 -10.02 -14.17 -4.25
C GLY A 228 -8.74 -14.78 -3.66
N ALA A 229 -8.71 -16.06 -3.28
CA ALA A 229 -7.47 -16.73 -2.88
C ALA A 229 -6.44 -16.79 -4.03
N GLY A 230 -5.16 -16.99 -3.67
CA GLY A 230 -4.06 -17.03 -4.65
C GLY A 230 -3.79 -15.67 -5.32
N PRO A 231 -3.51 -14.61 -4.54
CA PRO A 231 -3.33 -13.27 -5.08
C PRO A 231 -2.12 -13.18 -6.00
N LYS A 232 -2.21 -12.32 -7.02
CA LYS A 232 -1.07 -11.94 -7.85
C LYS A 232 -0.21 -10.88 -7.18
N ILE A 233 -0.87 -9.98 -6.46
CA ILE A 233 -0.24 -8.91 -5.68
C ILE A 233 -0.44 -9.21 -4.20
N VAL A 234 0.66 -9.39 -3.47
CA VAL A 234 0.66 -9.46 -2.00
C VAL A 234 1.06 -8.09 -1.47
N PRO A 235 0.19 -7.38 -0.75
CA PRO A 235 0.54 -6.07 -0.21
C PRO A 235 1.58 -6.20 0.91
N ILE A 236 2.42 -5.17 1.03
CA ILE A 236 3.45 -5.06 2.07
C ILE A 236 2.92 -4.41 3.36
N GLY A 237 1.71 -3.87 3.34
CA GLY A 237 1.00 -3.41 4.53
C GLY A 237 -0.47 -3.08 4.27
N VAL A 238 -1.24 -3.00 5.35
CA VAL A 238 -2.66 -2.57 5.30
C VAL A 238 -2.96 -1.52 6.36
N VAL A 239 -3.64 -0.44 5.97
CA VAL A 239 -4.25 0.55 6.85
C VAL A 239 -5.77 0.37 6.87
N SER A 240 -6.32 0.16 8.06
CA SER A 240 -7.75 0.05 8.31
C SER A 240 -8.24 1.21 9.17
N LEU A 241 -9.12 2.05 8.62
CA LEU A 241 -9.67 3.24 9.28
C LEU A 241 -11.13 3.00 9.67
N GLY A 242 -11.45 2.91 10.97
CA GLY A 242 -12.84 2.80 11.44
C GLY A 242 -13.60 1.55 10.96
N ALA A 243 -12.91 0.42 10.77
CA ALA A 243 -13.47 -0.72 10.03
C ALA A 243 -14.16 -1.79 10.91
N PRO A 244 -15.21 -2.46 10.39
CA PRO A 244 -15.79 -3.64 11.03
C PRO A 244 -14.94 -4.90 10.76
N LEU A 245 -13.97 -5.14 11.63
CA LEU A 245 -13.03 -6.28 11.50
C LEU A 245 -13.54 -7.59 12.14
N ASP A 246 -14.63 -7.54 12.90
CA ASP A 246 -15.33 -8.69 13.50
C ASP A 246 -16.75 -8.79 12.91
N LEU A 247 -16.87 -9.42 11.74
CA LEU A 247 -18.16 -9.51 11.05
C LEU A 247 -19.14 -10.45 11.75
N ARG A 248 -18.69 -11.40 12.59
CA ARG A 248 -19.60 -12.21 13.39
C ARG A 248 -20.28 -11.37 14.46
N ALA A 249 -19.51 -10.54 15.18
CA ALA A 249 -20.08 -9.60 16.12
C ALA A 249 -20.98 -8.58 15.39
N ALA A 250 -20.56 -8.10 14.22
CA ALA A 250 -21.37 -7.17 13.42
C ALA A 250 -22.73 -7.78 13.02
N ASP A 251 -22.76 -9.03 12.53
CA ASP A 251 -24.02 -9.73 12.23
C ASP A 251 -24.89 -9.91 13.49
N ALA A 252 -24.29 -10.31 14.62
CA ALA A 252 -25.00 -10.52 15.87
C ALA A 252 -25.68 -9.24 16.41
N THR A 253 -25.13 -8.06 16.11
CA THR A 253 -25.70 -6.76 16.49
C THR A 253 -26.64 -6.16 15.44
N GLY A 254 -26.86 -6.82 14.30
CA GLY A 254 -27.65 -6.26 13.20
C GLY A 254 -26.97 -5.08 12.49
N PHE A 255 -25.66 -5.16 12.29
CA PHE A 255 -24.90 -4.10 11.64
C PHE A 255 -25.49 -3.73 10.27
N GLY A 256 -25.62 -2.43 10.01
CA GLY A 256 -26.27 -1.91 8.81
C GLY A 256 -27.80 -1.88 8.87
N LYS A 257 -28.47 -2.35 9.94
CA LYS A 257 -29.93 -2.27 10.10
C LYS A 257 -30.49 -0.85 9.95
N VAL A 258 -29.70 0.16 10.29
CA VAL A 258 -30.04 1.58 10.06
C VAL A 258 -30.40 1.87 8.60
N LEU A 259 -29.81 1.15 7.63
CA LEU A 259 -30.11 1.33 6.21
C LEU A 259 -31.51 0.84 5.82
N ALA A 260 -32.16 0.01 6.64
CA ALA A 260 -33.53 -0.44 6.39
C ALA A 260 -34.57 0.65 6.72
N ASP A 261 -34.17 1.70 7.43
CA ASP A 261 -35.02 2.84 7.75
C ASP A 261 -34.63 4.04 6.87
N PRO A 262 -35.45 4.42 5.86
CA PRO A 262 -35.14 5.54 4.98
C PRO A 262 -35.23 6.91 5.70
N ASP A 263 -35.82 6.95 6.89
CA ASP A 263 -35.93 8.16 7.71
C ASP A 263 -34.80 8.25 8.76
N ALA A 264 -33.87 7.28 8.79
CA ALA A 264 -32.75 7.29 9.71
C ALA A 264 -31.81 8.48 9.46
N GLU A 265 -31.41 9.15 10.53
CA GLU A 265 -30.39 10.19 10.46
C GLU A 265 -29.01 9.54 10.21
N PRO A 266 -28.25 10.01 9.20
CA PRO A 266 -26.89 9.51 9.00
C PRO A 266 -26.00 9.90 10.19
N PRO A 267 -24.92 9.14 10.45
CA PRO A 267 -23.97 9.51 11.50
C PRO A 267 -23.46 10.93 11.30
N LYS A 268 -23.07 11.58 12.39
CA LYS A 268 -22.51 12.92 12.34
C LYS A 268 -21.32 12.97 11.37
N ASP A 269 -21.28 14.02 10.55
CA ASP A 269 -20.21 14.29 9.57
C ASP A 269 -20.15 13.27 8.40
N ALA A 270 -21.17 12.43 8.24
CA ALA A 270 -21.26 11.49 7.13
C ALA A 270 -21.41 12.19 5.78
N PRO A 271 -20.71 11.70 4.73
CA PRO A 271 -20.87 12.23 3.39
C PRO A 271 -22.27 11.93 2.84
N GLU A 272 -22.78 12.86 2.04
CA GLU A 272 -24.01 12.64 1.28
C GLU A 272 -23.91 11.39 0.41
N THR A 273 -25.04 10.71 0.24
CA THR A 273 -25.11 9.54 -0.64
C THR A 273 -24.89 9.96 -2.09
N ALA A 274 -24.04 9.22 -2.79
CA ALA A 274 -23.78 9.40 -4.21
C ALA A 274 -24.99 9.01 -5.08
N ARG A 275 -25.80 8.06 -4.59
CA ARG A 275 -26.97 7.48 -5.27
C ARG A 275 -28.14 7.30 -4.29
N PRO A 276 -28.74 8.38 -3.78
CA PRO A 276 -29.88 8.30 -2.85
C PRO A 276 -31.06 7.50 -3.44
N GLU A 277 -31.21 7.49 -4.76
CA GLU A 277 -32.28 6.79 -5.46
C GLU A 277 -32.22 5.26 -5.33
N VAL A 278 -31.06 4.70 -4.98
CA VAL A 278 -30.93 3.24 -4.77
C VAL A 278 -31.25 2.81 -3.35
N TRP A 279 -31.42 3.74 -2.41
CA TRP A 279 -31.69 3.43 -1.01
C TRP A 279 -32.91 2.52 -0.84
N PRO A 280 -34.08 2.75 -1.47
CA PRO A 280 -35.24 1.87 -1.28
C PRO A 280 -34.95 0.39 -1.62
N VAL A 281 -34.10 0.15 -2.63
CA VAL A 281 -33.67 -1.21 -3.00
C VAL A 281 -32.73 -1.79 -1.94
N VAL A 282 -31.78 -0.98 -1.46
CA VAL A 282 -30.86 -1.39 -0.38
C VAL A 282 -31.64 -1.68 0.90
N ALA A 283 -32.58 -0.83 1.30
CA ALA A 283 -33.38 -0.97 2.52
C ALA A 283 -34.19 -2.27 2.52
N ASP A 284 -34.84 -2.59 1.40
CA ASP A 284 -35.60 -3.83 1.22
C ASP A 284 -34.70 -5.07 1.33
N MET A 285 -33.48 -5.00 0.78
CA MET A 285 -32.51 -6.09 0.85
C MET A 285 -31.95 -6.29 2.28
N VAL A 286 -31.60 -5.20 2.97
CA VAL A 286 -30.88 -5.24 4.26
C VAL A 286 -31.69 -5.90 5.36
N GLY A 287 -32.99 -5.61 5.46
CA GLY A 287 -33.84 -6.14 6.53
C GLY A 287 -33.26 -5.92 7.93
N ASP A 288 -32.82 -6.99 8.60
CA ASP A 288 -32.27 -6.94 9.96
C ASP A 288 -30.74 -6.73 10.03
N GLY A 289 -30.04 -6.66 8.88
CA GLY A 289 -28.60 -6.40 8.85
C GLY A 289 -27.94 -6.76 7.51
N ILE A 290 -26.92 -6.00 7.12
CA ILE A 290 -26.30 -6.10 5.80
C ILE A 290 -25.24 -7.22 5.70
N THR A 291 -24.69 -7.63 6.85
CA THR A 291 -23.50 -8.49 6.92
C THR A 291 -23.70 -9.86 6.25
N LYS A 292 -24.85 -10.51 6.42
CA LYS A 292 -25.13 -11.81 5.76
C LYS A 292 -25.19 -11.72 4.24
N ILE A 293 -25.65 -10.60 3.69
CA ILE A 293 -25.73 -10.38 2.24
C ILE A 293 -24.31 -10.22 1.69
N LEU A 294 -23.48 -9.47 2.42
CA LEU A 294 -22.05 -9.33 2.09
C LEU A 294 -21.35 -10.69 2.12
N THR A 295 -21.48 -11.46 3.19
CA THR A 295 -20.63 -12.64 3.45
C THR A 295 -21.19 -13.95 2.90
N GLY A 296 -22.48 -14.01 2.58
CA GLY A 296 -23.17 -15.26 2.24
C GLY A 296 -23.16 -16.27 3.39
N GLY A 297 -22.83 -15.85 4.62
CA GLY A 297 -22.63 -16.72 5.79
C GLY A 297 -21.19 -17.24 5.97
N HIS A 298 -20.27 -16.95 5.05
CA HIS A 298 -18.88 -17.42 5.08
C HIS A 298 -17.97 -16.49 5.91
N PHE A 299 -18.29 -16.31 7.19
CA PHE A 299 -17.48 -15.46 8.09
C PHE A 299 -16.03 -15.94 8.23
N ASP A 300 -15.81 -17.24 8.11
CA ASP A 300 -14.50 -17.89 8.09
C ASP A 300 -13.62 -17.48 6.89
N TRP A 301 -14.23 -16.98 5.81
CA TRP A 301 -13.52 -16.50 4.61
C TRP A 301 -13.58 -14.98 4.43
N THR A 302 -14.39 -14.29 5.22
CA THR A 302 -14.71 -12.87 4.99
C THR A 302 -14.41 -11.99 6.18
N SER A 303 -14.51 -12.48 7.42
CA SER A 303 -14.28 -11.69 8.63
C SER A 303 -12.78 -11.64 8.96
N PRO A 304 -12.10 -10.49 8.92
CA PRO A 304 -10.67 -10.41 9.22
C PRO A 304 -10.27 -11.05 10.56
N LEU A 305 -11.08 -10.87 11.61
CA LEU A 305 -10.85 -11.50 12.92
C LEU A 305 -10.91 -13.04 12.87
N GLU A 306 -11.48 -13.67 11.85
CA GLU A 306 -11.52 -15.13 11.69
C GLU A 306 -10.39 -15.65 10.80
N LEU A 307 -9.79 -14.79 9.97
CA LEU A 307 -8.79 -15.21 9.00
C LEU A 307 -7.47 -15.64 9.66
N PRO A 308 -6.74 -16.58 9.04
CA PRO A 308 -5.36 -16.87 9.42
C PRO A 308 -4.48 -15.64 9.12
N GLY A 309 -3.51 -15.37 9.99
CA GLY A 309 -2.55 -14.29 9.77
C GLY A 309 -1.72 -14.52 8.52
N ALA A 310 -1.69 -13.55 7.61
CA ALA A 310 -0.87 -13.61 6.38
C ALA A 310 0.54 -13.04 6.57
N GLY A 311 0.89 -12.56 7.77
CA GLY A 311 2.19 -11.95 8.06
C GLY A 311 2.36 -10.53 7.48
N VAL A 312 1.31 -9.97 6.86
CA VAL A 312 1.30 -8.60 6.35
C VAL A 312 1.15 -7.61 7.52
N PRO A 313 2.06 -6.63 7.69
CA PRO A 313 1.92 -5.58 8.68
C PRO A 313 0.59 -4.85 8.58
N MET A 314 -0.01 -4.51 9.70
CA MET A 314 -1.29 -3.79 9.71
C MET A 314 -1.32 -2.64 10.70
N LEU A 315 -1.98 -1.56 10.31
CA LEU A 315 -2.36 -0.46 11.18
C LEU A 315 -3.89 -0.36 11.21
N ALA A 316 -4.48 -0.53 12.39
CA ALA A 316 -5.87 -0.21 12.64
C ALA A 316 -5.97 1.13 13.39
N VAL A 317 -6.75 2.07 12.87
CA VAL A 317 -7.03 3.38 13.49
C VAL A 317 -8.52 3.52 13.72
N HIS A 318 -8.93 3.88 14.94
CA HIS A 318 -10.35 3.95 15.29
C HIS A 318 -10.65 5.04 16.31
N GLY A 319 -11.76 5.76 16.12
CA GLY A 319 -12.25 6.77 17.06
C GLY A 319 -13.07 6.17 18.21
N THR A 320 -12.93 6.71 19.43
CA THR A 320 -13.73 6.23 20.58
C THR A 320 -15.17 6.75 20.60
N ALA A 321 -15.47 7.78 19.82
CA ALA A 321 -16.80 8.33 19.60
C ALA A 321 -17.40 7.90 18.24
N ASP A 322 -16.91 6.80 17.68
CA ASP A 322 -17.49 6.21 16.48
C ASP A 322 -18.86 5.59 16.77
N GLU A 323 -19.91 6.20 16.24
CA GLU A 323 -21.30 5.77 16.40
C GLU A 323 -21.73 4.74 15.33
N ALA A 324 -20.95 4.61 14.25
CA ALA A 324 -21.27 3.72 13.14
C ALA A 324 -20.65 2.33 13.33
N VAL A 325 -19.40 2.28 13.78
CA VAL A 325 -18.62 1.05 13.97
C VAL A 325 -17.99 1.05 15.36
N PRO A 326 -18.22 0.03 16.20
CA PRO A 326 -17.57 -0.05 17.50
C PRO A 326 -16.04 -0.22 17.39
N ALA A 327 -15.26 0.67 18.02
CA ALA A 327 -13.80 0.57 18.12
C ALA A 327 -13.28 -0.76 18.71
N GLU A 328 -14.11 -1.42 19.53
CA GLU A 328 -13.82 -2.73 20.09
C GLU A 328 -13.47 -3.78 19.02
N TRP A 329 -14.09 -3.73 17.83
CA TRP A 329 -13.80 -4.68 16.77
C TRP A 329 -12.39 -4.53 16.19
N SER A 330 -11.89 -3.30 16.09
CA SER A 330 -10.50 -3.05 15.72
C SER A 330 -9.52 -3.45 16.82
N ARG A 331 -9.88 -3.21 18.09
CA ARG A 331 -9.06 -3.60 19.25
C ARG A 331 -8.87 -5.12 19.33
N ARG A 332 -9.97 -5.88 19.26
CA ARG A 332 -9.93 -7.36 19.26
C ARG A 332 -9.10 -7.91 18.11
N TYR A 333 -9.20 -7.28 16.94
CA TYR A 333 -8.40 -7.65 15.78
C TYR A 333 -6.90 -7.45 16.03
N ALA A 334 -6.50 -6.28 16.53
CA ALA A 334 -5.09 -6.00 16.82
C ALA A 334 -4.53 -6.88 17.96
N GLU A 335 -5.35 -7.25 18.95
CA GLU A 335 -4.97 -8.18 20.02
C GLU A 335 -4.76 -9.61 19.51
N LYS A 336 -5.56 -10.05 18.53
CA LYS A 336 -5.45 -11.40 17.93
C LYS A 336 -4.28 -11.49 16.95
N THR A 337 -4.09 -10.45 16.14
CA THR A 337 -3.18 -10.50 14.98
C THR A 337 -1.78 -10.04 15.36
N GLU A 338 -0.83 -10.97 15.36
CA GLU A 338 0.58 -10.68 15.61
C GLU A 338 1.12 -9.63 14.62
N GLY A 339 1.78 -8.59 15.16
CA GLY A 339 2.35 -7.50 14.36
C GLY A 339 1.35 -6.42 13.92
N ALA A 340 0.06 -6.53 14.26
CA ALA A 340 -0.89 -5.45 14.04
C ALA A 340 -0.69 -4.31 15.06
N ARG A 341 -0.60 -3.07 14.57
CA ARG A 341 -0.57 -1.84 15.37
C ARG A 341 -1.98 -1.28 15.48
N TYR A 342 -2.33 -0.78 16.66
CA TYR A 342 -3.61 -0.12 16.91
C TYR A 342 -3.40 1.30 17.42
N ILE A 343 -4.12 2.25 16.82
CA ILE A 343 -4.20 3.64 17.26
C ILE A 343 -5.66 3.93 17.59
N GLU A 344 -5.92 4.23 18.86
CA GLU A 344 -7.22 4.65 19.32
C GLU A 344 -7.24 6.19 19.45
N VAL A 345 -8.20 6.83 18.82
CA VAL A 345 -8.36 8.29 18.77
C VAL A 345 -9.41 8.71 19.79
N ASP A 346 -8.95 9.24 20.93
CA ASP A 346 -9.84 9.69 21.98
C ASP A 346 -10.76 10.83 21.51
N GLY A 347 -12.08 10.63 21.64
CA GLY A 347 -13.11 11.54 21.16
C GLY A 347 -13.30 11.58 19.63
N GLY A 348 -12.50 10.85 18.86
CA GLY A 348 -12.59 10.79 17.41
C GLY A 348 -13.88 10.11 16.94
N THR A 349 -14.49 10.65 15.90
CA THR A 349 -15.68 10.11 15.23
C THR A 349 -15.32 9.10 14.12
N HIS A 350 -16.33 8.55 13.46
CA HIS A 350 -16.17 7.63 12.33
C HIS A 350 -15.41 8.25 11.14
N PHE A 351 -15.54 9.57 10.94
CA PHE A 351 -14.98 10.26 9.77
C PHE A 351 -13.68 11.01 10.08
N ASP A 352 -13.39 11.30 11.35
CA ASP A 352 -12.14 11.95 11.76
C ASP A 352 -10.89 11.13 11.34
N VAL A 353 -10.98 9.79 11.42
CA VAL A 353 -9.86 8.89 11.11
C VAL A 353 -9.51 8.81 9.62
N VAL A 354 -10.38 9.31 8.74
CA VAL A 354 -10.21 9.32 7.27
C VAL A 354 -10.06 10.74 6.72
N HIS A 355 -9.77 11.72 7.58
CA HIS A 355 -9.64 13.12 7.17
C HIS A 355 -8.17 13.58 7.20
N PRO A 356 -7.56 14.00 6.07
CA PRO A 356 -6.15 14.39 6.03
C PRO A 356 -5.74 15.53 6.98
N HIS A 357 -6.67 16.42 7.30
CA HIS A 357 -6.42 17.51 8.27
C HIS A 357 -6.58 17.11 9.74
N HIS A 358 -7.02 15.88 10.05
CA HIS A 358 -7.18 15.45 11.44
C HIS A 358 -5.81 15.15 12.08
N PRO A 359 -5.58 15.47 13.38
CA PRO A 359 -4.28 15.25 14.04
C PRO A 359 -3.75 13.82 14.05
N VAL A 360 -4.59 12.81 13.80
CA VAL A 360 -4.15 11.41 13.68
C VAL A 360 -3.55 11.08 12.31
N TRP A 361 -3.90 11.83 11.27
CA TRP A 361 -3.52 11.52 9.89
C TRP A 361 -2.00 11.45 9.68
N PRO A 362 -1.17 12.34 10.26
CA PRO A 362 0.29 12.20 10.17
C PRO A 362 0.83 10.87 10.69
N ALA A 363 0.18 10.24 11.68
CA ALA A 363 0.59 8.92 12.15
C ALA A 363 0.26 7.81 11.14
N VAL A 364 -0.82 7.97 10.36
CA VAL A 364 -1.18 7.07 9.26
C VAL A 364 -0.16 7.18 8.13
N THR A 365 0.13 8.39 7.66
CA THR A 365 1.08 8.61 6.56
C THR A 365 2.52 8.25 6.96
N ALA A 366 2.91 8.51 8.21
CA ALA A 366 4.19 8.05 8.76
C ALA A 366 4.30 6.52 8.75
N TRP A 367 3.24 5.80 9.17
CA TRP A 367 3.26 4.33 9.14
C TRP A 367 3.31 3.77 7.71
N ILE A 368 2.57 4.37 6.77
CA ILE A 368 2.64 4.02 5.35
C ILE A 368 4.07 4.22 4.83
N GLY A 369 4.69 5.36 5.18
CA GLY A 369 6.10 5.65 4.89
C GLY A 369 7.02 4.59 5.48
N GLU A 370 6.91 4.29 6.78
CA GLU A 370 7.70 3.24 7.46
C GLU A 370 7.60 1.88 6.74
N VAL A 371 6.41 1.49 6.29
CA VAL A 371 6.19 0.21 5.58
C VAL A 371 6.73 0.25 4.16
N ILE A 372 6.53 1.33 3.41
CA ILE A 372 6.98 1.46 2.02
C ILE A 372 8.49 1.66 1.94
N GLU A 373 9.05 2.44 2.87
CA GLU A 373 10.48 2.66 3.06
C GLU A 373 11.15 1.50 3.77
N ARG A 374 10.38 0.48 4.22
CA ARG A 374 10.92 -0.76 4.76
C ARG A 374 11.70 -1.48 3.68
N LEU A 375 12.96 -1.07 3.57
CA LEU A 375 13.94 -1.36 2.54
C LEU A 375 13.70 -2.74 1.92
N ASP A 376 13.40 -2.78 0.63
CA ASP A 376 13.63 -4.01 -0.12
C ASP A 376 15.15 -4.16 -0.23
N HIS A 377 15.73 -4.79 0.78
CA HIS A 377 17.16 -4.88 0.94
C HIS A 377 17.82 -5.61 -0.24
N GLU A 378 17.08 -6.54 -0.85
CA GLU A 378 17.52 -7.23 -2.07
C GLU A 378 17.50 -6.26 -3.26
N ALA A 379 16.38 -5.59 -3.52
CA ALA A 379 16.27 -4.65 -4.64
C ALA A 379 17.29 -3.51 -4.53
N ILE A 380 17.52 -2.97 -3.33
CA ILE A 380 18.52 -1.91 -3.08
C ILE A 380 19.93 -2.42 -3.40
N LEU A 381 20.27 -3.62 -2.93
CA LEU A 381 21.56 -4.21 -3.22
C LEU A 381 21.73 -4.46 -4.73
N GLU A 382 20.72 -5.02 -5.41
CA GLU A 382 20.77 -5.27 -6.85
C GLU A 382 20.85 -3.98 -7.67
N GLN A 383 20.11 -2.94 -7.28
CA GLN A 383 20.18 -1.64 -7.93
C GLN A 383 21.59 -1.04 -7.79
N ALA A 384 22.16 -1.06 -6.59
CA ALA A 384 23.52 -0.59 -6.35
C ALA A 384 24.56 -1.44 -7.09
N TRP A 385 24.39 -2.77 -7.12
CA TRP A 385 25.29 -3.70 -7.79
C TRP A 385 25.38 -3.46 -9.29
N ASN A 386 24.26 -3.08 -9.92
CA ASN A 386 24.19 -2.83 -11.36
C ASN A 386 24.47 -1.36 -11.74
N ALA A 387 24.67 -0.47 -10.77
CA ALA A 387 24.94 0.94 -11.03
C ALA A 387 26.40 1.16 -11.51
N PRO A 388 26.64 1.94 -12.58
CA PRO A 388 27.95 2.04 -13.22
C PRO A 388 29.04 2.72 -12.38
N GLY A 389 28.68 3.47 -11.33
CA GLY A 389 29.61 4.19 -10.46
C GLY A 389 30.07 3.43 -9.21
N THR A 390 29.42 2.30 -8.88
CA THR A 390 29.67 1.58 -7.63
C THR A 390 30.86 0.64 -7.74
N THR A 391 31.46 0.32 -6.60
CA THR A 391 32.57 -0.64 -6.52
C THR A 391 32.02 -1.97 -6.01
N THR A 392 31.92 -2.96 -6.88
CA THR A 392 31.40 -4.30 -6.56
C THR A 392 32.52 -5.29 -6.27
N VAL A 393 32.32 -6.14 -5.26
CA VAL A 393 33.21 -7.23 -4.87
C VAL A 393 32.39 -8.50 -4.68
N GLU A 394 32.74 -9.55 -5.41
CA GLU A 394 32.17 -10.89 -5.24
C GLU A 394 33.27 -11.84 -4.76
N LEU A 395 33.04 -12.52 -3.63
CA LEU A 395 33.98 -13.52 -3.12
C LEU A 395 33.62 -14.90 -3.69
N PRO A 396 34.62 -15.73 -4.05
CA PRO A 396 34.38 -17.10 -4.48
C PRO A 396 33.57 -17.89 -3.45
N PRO A 397 32.57 -18.69 -3.85
CA PRO A 397 31.80 -19.51 -2.93
C PRO A 397 32.69 -20.45 -2.11
N VAL A 398 32.65 -20.33 -0.78
CA VAL A 398 33.46 -21.14 0.13
C VAL A 398 32.75 -22.45 0.42
N ARG A 399 33.35 -23.58 0.03
CA ARG A 399 32.88 -24.93 0.37
C ARG A 399 33.35 -25.31 1.78
N VAL A 400 32.58 -24.90 2.78
CA VAL A 400 32.96 -24.95 4.20
C VAL A 400 33.43 -26.35 4.64
N ASN A 401 32.73 -27.40 4.24
CA ASN A 401 33.06 -28.78 4.60
C ASN A 401 34.32 -29.32 3.89
N GLU A 402 34.68 -28.77 2.72
CA GLU A 402 35.93 -29.12 2.05
C GLU A 402 37.12 -28.51 2.77
N VAL A 403 37.03 -27.21 3.09
CA VAL A 403 38.06 -26.50 3.86
C VAL A 403 38.26 -27.15 5.23
N LEU A 404 37.19 -27.51 5.94
CA LEU A 404 37.28 -28.24 7.22
C LEU A 404 38.08 -29.54 7.09
N ARG A 405 37.73 -30.39 6.12
CA ARG A 405 38.40 -31.69 5.93
C ARG A 405 39.87 -31.55 5.54
N GLU A 406 40.20 -30.55 4.75
CA GLU A 406 41.56 -30.35 4.23
C GLU A 406 42.49 -29.66 5.22
N ARG A 407 41.97 -28.65 5.95
CA ARG A 407 42.78 -27.67 6.68
C ARG A 407 42.65 -27.76 8.19
N TYR A 408 41.74 -28.59 8.71
CA TYR A 408 41.47 -28.67 10.14
C TYR A 408 41.38 -30.10 10.67
N ASP A 409 41.79 -30.30 11.93
CA ASP A 409 41.38 -31.44 12.75
C ASP A 409 40.25 -30.96 13.68
N VAL A 410 39.06 -31.56 13.54
CA VAL A 410 37.85 -31.17 14.27
C VAL A 410 37.41 -32.34 15.15
N ARG A 411 37.23 -32.09 16.45
CA ARG A 411 36.86 -33.12 17.43
C ARG A 411 35.61 -32.73 18.23
N PRO A 412 34.58 -33.60 18.28
CA PRO A 412 34.40 -34.81 17.45
C PRO A 412 34.26 -34.47 15.95
N PRO A 413 34.39 -35.45 15.03
CA PRO A 413 34.24 -35.21 13.59
C PRO A 413 32.93 -34.48 13.28
N PHE A 414 33.02 -33.48 12.40
CA PHE A 414 31.92 -32.56 12.13
C PHE A 414 31.82 -32.21 10.65
N ALA A 415 30.59 -31.99 10.19
CA ALA A 415 30.28 -31.38 8.91
C ALA A 415 29.11 -30.40 9.11
N TYR A 416 29.23 -29.20 8.55
CA TYR A 416 28.13 -28.25 8.51
C TYR A 416 27.01 -28.80 7.64
N THR A 417 25.79 -28.69 8.16
CA THR A 417 24.62 -28.69 7.30
C THR A 417 24.28 -27.27 6.84
N GLY A 418 23.45 -27.13 5.81
CA GLY A 418 22.96 -25.82 5.37
C GLY A 418 22.23 -25.06 6.48
N ALA A 419 21.43 -25.74 7.31
CA ALA A 419 20.79 -25.15 8.47
C ALA A 419 21.79 -24.67 9.52
N LEU A 420 22.83 -25.45 9.84
CA LEU A 420 23.88 -25.03 10.79
C LEU A 420 24.72 -23.87 10.26
N LEU A 421 24.97 -23.83 8.96
CA LEU A 421 25.68 -22.71 8.35
C LEU A 421 24.82 -21.44 8.35
N TRP A 422 23.50 -21.58 8.18
CA TRP A 422 22.57 -20.46 8.26
C TRP A 422 22.38 -19.94 9.69
N ASP A 423 22.31 -20.83 10.70
CA ASP A 423 22.30 -20.44 12.11
C ASP A 423 23.54 -19.59 12.46
N MET A 424 24.71 -19.99 11.97
CA MET A 424 25.93 -19.20 12.09
C MET A 424 25.79 -17.81 11.46
N GLU A 425 25.35 -17.74 10.20
CA GLU A 425 25.19 -16.47 9.47
C GLU A 425 24.23 -15.52 10.19
N SER A 426 23.12 -16.06 10.71
CA SER A 426 22.11 -15.33 11.48
C SER A 426 22.69 -14.79 12.79
N ARG A 427 23.48 -15.60 13.52
CA ARG A 427 24.17 -15.15 14.75
C ARG A 427 25.21 -14.06 14.48
N LYS A 428 25.99 -14.22 13.41
CA LYS A 428 26.95 -13.20 12.95
C LYS A 428 26.25 -11.90 12.57
N ALA A 429 25.10 -11.97 11.93
CA ALA A 429 24.30 -10.80 11.60
C ALA A 429 23.87 -10.04 12.86
N ALA A 430 23.45 -10.76 13.91
CA ALA A 430 22.99 -10.18 15.17
C ALA A 430 24.12 -9.66 16.07
N ALA A 431 25.31 -10.29 16.07
CA ALA A 431 26.42 -9.96 16.97
C ALA A 431 27.79 -9.97 16.25
N PRO A 432 28.00 -9.08 15.26
CA PRO A 432 29.20 -9.15 14.42
C PRO A 432 30.50 -8.89 15.19
N ASP A 433 30.48 -8.09 16.26
CA ASP A 433 31.63 -7.83 17.11
C ASP A 433 32.15 -9.08 17.86
N LYS A 434 31.29 -10.07 18.10
CA LYS A 434 31.67 -11.40 18.60
C LYS A 434 32.25 -12.27 17.48
N TYR A 435 31.57 -12.35 16.34
CA TYR A 435 31.85 -13.37 15.30
C TYR A 435 32.90 -12.93 14.28
N ILE A 436 33.10 -11.63 14.06
CA ILE A 436 34.11 -11.09 13.13
C ILE A 436 34.96 -10.01 13.80
N PRO A 437 35.69 -10.34 14.89
CA PRO A 437 36.50 -9.37 15.63
C PRO A 437 37.68 -8.80 14.82
N SER A 438 38.04 -9.46 13.71
CA SER A 438 38.99 -8.93 12.73
C SER A 438 38.44 -7.74 11.94
N VAL A 439 37.12 -7.63 11.79
CA VAL A 439 36.43 -6.55 11.05
C VAL A 439 35.75 -5.56 11.99
N VAL A 440 35.04 -6.05 13.01
CA VAL A 440 34.23 -5.24 13.92
C VAL A 440 34.89 -5.17 15.29
N LYS A 441 34.95 -3.97 15.88
CA LYS A 441 35.55 -3.76 17.20
C LYS A 441 34.76 -4.53 18.27
N PRO A 442 35.39 -5.42 19.06
CA PRO A 442 34.68 -6.16 20.11
C PRO A 442 33.93 -5.25 21.08
N GLY A 443 32.67 -5.57 21.38
CA GLY A 443 31.79 -4.82 22.27
C GLY A 443 31.21 -3.53 21.68
N SER A 444 31.40 -3.27 20.37
CA SER A 444 30.90 -2.06 19.72
C SER A 444 29.57 -2.23 19.00
N ALA A 445 29.10 -3.46 18.77
CA ALA A 445 27.88 -3.69 18.03
C ALA A 445 26.64 -3.50 18.91
N GLU A 446 25.73 -2.66 18.47
CA GLU A 446 24.42 -2.44 19.07
C GLU A 446 23.34 -2.86 18.08
N LYS A 447 22.59 -3.91 18.42
CA LYS A 447 21.42 -4.39 17.66
C LYS A 447 20.15 -3.78 18.26
N PHE A 448 19.34 -3.15 17.42
CA PHE A 448 18.02 -2.66 17.80
C PHE A 448 16.95 -3.76 17.67
N PRO A 449 15.77 -3.63 18.31
CA PRO A 449 14.74 -4.66 18.29
C PRO A 449 14.39 -5.16 16.88
N SER A 450 14.23 -6.47 16.75
CA SER A 450 13.81 -7.09 15.50
C SER A 450 12.32 -6.96 15.27
N THR A 451 11.94 -6.88 14.00
CA THR A 451 10.56 -7.03 13.53
C THR A 451 10.47 -8.22 12.60
N TRP A 452 9.50 -9.11 12.83
CA TRP A 452 9.32 -10.36 12.10
C TRP A 452 8.13 -10.29 11.15
N HIS A 453 8.31 -10.78 9.92
CA HIS A 453 7.26 -10.77 8.90
C HIS A 453 7.35 -12.02 8.03
N GLY A 454 6.57 -13.04 8.41
CA GLY A 454 6.63 -14.36 7.78
C GLY A 454 8.04 -14.94 7.88
N ARG A 455 8.71 -15.09 6.73
CA ARG A 455 10.06 -15.64 6.62
C ARG A 455 11.19 -14.65 6.89
N PHE A 456 10.88 -13.36 7.05
CA PHE A 456 11.87 -12.30 7.19
C PHE A 456 12.02 -11.82 8.64
N GLU A 457 13.26 -11.64 9.10
CA GLU A 457 13.62 -10.88 10.31
C GLU A 457 14.33 -9.59 9.88
N ASP A 458 13.77 -8.44 10.22
CA ASP A 458 14.37 -7.12 9.97
C ASP A 458 14.84 -6.48 11.27
N PHE A 459 16.02 -5.87 11.28
CA PHE A 459 16.52 -5.06 12.39
C PHE A 459 17.56 -4.06 11.92
N THR A 460 17.80 -3.03 12.72
CA THR A 460 18.96 -2.13 12.49
C THR A 460 20.08 -2.49 13.45
N ARG A 461 21.32 -2.38 12.99
CA ARG A 461 22.50 -2.45 13.86
C ARG A 461 23.45 -1.29 13.60
N VAL A 462 24.14 -0.87 14.65
CA VAL A 462 25.23 0.11 14.59
C VAL A 462 26.49 -0.55 15.15
N SER A 463 27.63 -0.36 14.51
CA SER A 463 28.90 -0.95 14.96
C SER A 463 30.12 -0.13 14.55
N GLU A 464 31.24 -0.30 15.26
CA GLU A 464 32.52 0.28 14.86
C GLU A 464 33.30 -0.74 14.02
N GLN A 465 33.44 -0.48 12.72
CA GLN A 465 34.09 -1.40 11.78
C GLN A 465 35.42 -0.83 11.28
N ARG A 466 36.39 -1.71 11.01
CA ARG A 466 37.67 -1.31 10.40
C ARG A 466 37.43 -0.73 9.02
N LEU A 467 38.24 0.26 8.65
CA LEU A 467 38.25 0.78 7.29
C LEU A 467 38.99 -0.20 6.37
N TRP A 468 38.42 -0.52 5.21
CA TRP A 468 39.05 -1.45 4.26
C TRP A 468 40.40 -0.93 3.72
N ALA A 469 40.46 0.37 3.41
CA ALA A 469 41.68 1.03 2.91
C ALA A 469 42.70 1.39 4.02
N ASP A 470 42.26 1.43 5.29
CA ASP A 470 43.13 1.71 6.44
C ASP A 470 42.70 0.86 7.66
N PRO A 471 43.07 -0.44 7.68
CA PRO A 471 42.59 -1.38 8.70
C PRO A 471 43.01 -1.01 10.13
N GLY A 472 43.91 -0.05 10.33
CA GLY A 472 44.28 0.45 11.66
C GLY A 472 43.23 1.36 12.30
N ARG A 473 42.25 1.84 11.52
CA ARG A 473 41.22 2.78 11.96
C ARG A 473 39.83 2.16 11.94
N TYR A 474 38.95 2.73 12.74
CA TYR A 474 37.53 2.35 12.82
C TYR A 474 36.65 3.53 12.41
N ALA A 475 35.47 3.22 11.88
CA ALA A 475 34.39 4.16 11.69
C ALA A 475 33.06 3.51 12.06
N THR A 476 32.12 4.35 12.48
CA THR A 476 30.73 3.96 12.71
C THR A 476 30.09 3.54 11.39
N VAL A 477 29.52 2.34 11.38
CA VAL A 477 28.73 1.80 10.28
C VAL A 477 27.33 1.48 10.82
N ILE A 478 26.32 1.91 10.07
CA ILE A 478 24.91 1.70 10.34
C ILE A 478 24.39 0.78 9.25
N GLU A 479 23.75 -0.32 9.60
CA GLU A 479 23.20 -1.28 8.65
C GLU A 479 21.75 -1.60 9.02
N HIS A 480 20.85 -1.43 8.06
CA HIS A 480 19.54 -2.07 8.08
C HIS A 480 19.73 -3.51 7.58
N VAL A 481 19.29 -4.47 8.38
CA VAL A 481 19.55 -5.89 8.16
C VAL A 481 18.23 -6.59 7.91
N ARG A 482 18.18 -7.40 6.84
CA ARG A 482 17.10 -8.35 6.57
C ARG A 482 17.65 -9.76 6.48
N LEU A 483 17.11 -10.66 7.29
CA LEU A 483 17.36 -12.09 7.21
C LEU A 483 16.17 -12.77 6.55
N ASP A 484 16.39 -13.39 5.39
CA ASP A 484 15.47 -14.29 4.74
C ASP A 484 15.76 -15.72 5.22
N HIS A 485 15.02 -16.18 6.22
CA HIS A 485 15.27 -17.49 6.85
C HIS A 485 14.89 -18.67 5.95
N GLU A 486 14.01 -18.46 4.96
CA GLU A 486 13.59 -19.51 4.05
C GLU A 486 14.61 -19.73 2.93
N ASN A 487 15.08 -18.66 2.29
CA ASN A 487 16.11 -18.75 1.25
C ASN A 487 17.54 -18.73 1.80
N ARG A 488 17.72 -18.50 3.10
CA ARG A 488 19.01 -18.43 3.80
C ARG A 488 19.92 -17.36 3.23
N ARG A 489 19.38 -16.14 3.10
CA ARG A 489 20.05 -14.94 2.59
C ARG A 489 19.95 -13.83 3.61
N ALA A 490 21.06 -13.15 3.87
CA ALA A 490 21.15 -12.02 4.79
C ALA A 490 21.62 -10.79 4.01
N PHE A 491 20.84 -9.73 4.07
CA PHE A 491 21.15 -8.46 3.43
C PHE A 491 21.47 -7.41 4.48
N PHE A 492 22.47 -6.58 4.21
CA PHE A 492 22.93 -5.50 5.08
C PHE A 492 23.00 -4.24 4.23
N VAL A 493 22.02 -3.35 4.37
CA VAL A 493 21.96 -2.08 3.65
C VAL A 493 22.53 -0.98 4.54
N GLY A 494 23.72 -0.51 4.20
CA GLY A 494 24.35 0.62 4.88
C GLY A 494 23.53 1.92 4.77
N ALA A 495 23.51 2.70 5.85
CA ALA A 495 22.81 3.98 5.94
C ALA A 495 23.72 5.11 6.45
N GLU A 496 23.47 6.34 6.01
CA GLU A 496 24.22 7.52 6.47
C GLU A 496 23.82 7.97 7.88
N ARG A 497 22.57 7.74 8.27
CA ARG A 497 21.97 8.19 9.52
C ARG A 497 20.91 7.22 9.99
N PHE A 498 20.79 7.08 11.31
CA PHE A 498 19.70 6.33 11.93
C PHE A 498 19.29 7.01 13.24
N GLU A 499 17.98 7.14 13.46
CA GLU A 499 17.41 7.59 14.73
C GLU A 499 16.79 6.39 15.44
N ALA A 500 17.33 6.07 16.61
CA ALA A 500 16.89 4.95 17.41
C ALA A 500 15.56 5.24 18.12
N PRO A 501 14.79 4.20 18.50
CA PRO A 501 13.53 4.35 19.24
C PRO A 501 13.66 5.10 20.58
N ASP A 502 14.87 5.16 21.15
CA ASP A 502 15.16 5.89 22.38
C ASP A 502 15.56 7.37 22.14
N GLY A 503 15.49 7.84 20.89
CA GLY A 503 15.81 9.21 20.47
C GLY A 503 17.29 9.47 20.20
N ARG A 504 18.18 8.48 20.31
CA ARG A 504 19.59 8.64 19.92
C ARG A 504 19.73 8.70 18.40
N VAL A 505 20.51 9.65 17.92
CA VAL A 505 20.84 9.78 16.50
C VAL A 505 22.26 9.29 16.26
N PHE A 506 22.42 8.40 15.29
CA PHE A 506 23.69 7.87 14.80
C PHE A 506 23.98 8.43 13.41
N THR A 507 25.26 8.60 13.09
CA THR A 507 25.72 9.04 11.76
C THR A 507 26.91 8.20 11.35
N ALA A 508 26.93 7.72 10.11
CA ALA A 508 28.02 6.93 9.57
C ALA A 508 29.32 7.75 9.50
N GLY A 509 30.45 7.11 9.74
CA GLY A 509 31.74 7.77 9.69
C GLY A 509 32.25 7.96 8.25
N ALA A 510 32.85 9.12 7.97
CA ALA A 510 33.34 9.49 6.63
C ALA A 510 34.63 8.75 6.16
N GLY A 511 35.05 7.68 6.84
CA GLY A 511 36.32 6.99 6.58
C GLY A 511 36.30 6.00 5.43
N GLN A 512 35.11 5.60 4.97
CA GLN A 512 34.89 4.74 3.81
C GLN A 512 33.49 4.98 3.24
N PRO A 513 33.23 4.67 1.97
CA PRO A 513 31.89 4.79 1.38
C PRO A 513 30.86 3.94 2.12
N ILE A 514 29.60 4.38 2.13
CA ILE A 514 28.47 3.51 2.49
C ILE A 514 28.48 2.28 1.57
N PHE A 515 28.07 1.13 2.09
CA PHE A 515 28.08 -0.12 1.34
C PHE A 515 26.90 -1.00 1.67
N HIS A 516 26.61 -1.94 0.79
CA HIS A 516 25.62 -2.98 0.98
C HIS A 516 26.27 -4.36 0.87
N VAL A 517 25.76 -5.32 1.63
CA VAL A 517 26.31 -6.69 1.67
C VAL A 517 25.19 -7.71 1.55
N GLU A 518 25.44 -8.78 0.81
CA GLU A 518 24.66 -10.01 0.83
C GLU A 518 25.56 -11.15 1.33
N HIS A 519 25.07 -11.89 2.32
CA HIS A 519 25.60 -13.20 2.70
C HIS A 519 24.55 -14.28 2.45
N SER A 520 24.93 -15.33 1.73
CA SER A 520 23.98 -16.39 1.34
C SER A 520 24.55 -17.77 1.59
N VAL A 521 23.69 -18.66 2.10
CA VAL A 521 23.98 -20.10 2.21
C VAL A 521 23.36 -20.80 1.02
N THR A 522 24.22 -21.24 0.09
CA THR A 522 23.81 -21.95 -1.12
C THR A 522 24.27 -23.41 -1.09
N GLY A 523 24.00 -24.16 -2.16
CA GLY A 523 24.36 -25.58 -2.24
C GLY A 523 23.29 -26.49 -1.61
N THR A 524 23.70 -27.69 -1.21
CA THR A 524 22.76 -28.67 -0.62
C THR A 524 22.89 -28.68 0.89
N GLU A 525 21.92 -29.27 1.58
CA GLU A 525 21.96 -29.40 3.04
C GLU A 525 23.24 -30.10 3.54
N ASN A 526 23.84 -31.01 2.76
CA ASN A 526 25.05 -31.74 3.16
C ASN A 526 26.36 -31.21 2.52
N ASP A 527 26.26 -30.29 1.56
CA ASP A 527 27.39 -29.59 0.95
C ASP A 527 27.07 -28.10 0.82
N PRO A 528 26.92 -27.40 1.97
CA PRO A 528 26.56 -26.00 1.96
C PRO A 528 27.77 -25.14 1.57
N ARG A 529 27.47 -24.02 0.90
CA ARG A 529 28.45 -23.03 0.46
C ARG A 529 28.11 -21.67 1.03
N ASN A 530 29.14 -20.92 1.38
CA ASN A 530 29.01 -19.56 1.87
C ASN A 530 29.38 -18.57 0.75
N VAL A 531 28.46 -17.69 0.39
CA VAL A 531 28.57 -16.75 -0.74
C VAL A 531 28.44 -15.32 -0.25
N TRP A 532 29.28 -14.41 -0.76
CA TRP A 532 29.35 -13.03 -0.32
C TRP A 532 29.40 -12.09 -1.51
N ARG A 533 28.56 -11.05 -1.46
CA ARG A 533 28.57 -9.93 -2.40
C ARG A 533 28.62 -8.64 -1.60
N VAL A 534 29.50 -7.73 -1.98
CA VAL A 534 29.65 -6.42 -1.36
C VAL A 534 29.60 -5.36 -2.46
N VAL A 535 28.83 -4.30 -2.26
CA VAL A 535 28.82 -3.14 -3.16
C VAL A 535 29.03 -1.86 -2.36
N HIS A 536 30.08 -1.12 -2.68
CA HIS A 536 30.34 0.20 -2.11
C HIS A 536 29.73 1.28 -3.00
N LEU A 537 29.02 2.22 -2.37
CA LEU A 537 28.38 3.37 -3.02
C LEU A 537 29.41 4.46 -3.34
N THR A 538 30.28 4.16 -4.30
CA THR A 538 31.26 5.10 -4.85
C THR A 538 30.65 5.92 -5.99
N ILE A 539 31.28 7.05 -6.30
CA ILE A 539 30.93 7.88 -7.47
C ILE A 539 31.51 7.27 -8.75
N GLU A 540 32.70 6.68 -8.64
CA GLU A 540 33.37 5.91 -9.69
C GLU A 540 33.98 4.64 -9.05
N PRO A 541 34.10 3.52 -9.80
CA PRO A 541 34.70 2.29 -9.27
C PRO A 541 36.12 2.52 -8.72
N ASP A 542 36.39 2.03 -7.51
CA ASP A 542 37.67 2.16 -6.80
C ASP A 542 38.40 0.80 -6.74
N PRO A 543 39.43 0.58 -7.59
CA PRO A 543 40.19 -0.67 -7.59
C PRO A 543 40.97 -0.92 -6.31
N ALA A 544 41.39 0.13 -5.59
CA ALA A 544 42.16 -0.04 -4.35
C ALA A 544 41.26 -0.58 -3.23
N LEU A 545 40.01 -0.12 -3.18
CA LEU A 545 38.99 -0.64 -2.28
C LEU A 545 38.65 -2.10 -2.61
N ALA A 546 38.46 -2.44 -3.88
CA ALA A 546 38.23 -3.82 -4.30
C ALA A 546 39.42 -4.74 -3.96
N ALA A 547 40.65 -4.28 -4.17
CA ALA A 547 41.87 -5.03 -3.88
C ALA A 547 42.04 -5.35 -2.38
N ALA A 548 41.46 -4.55 -1.48
CA ALA A 548 41.48 -4.83 -0.04
C ALA A 548 40.78 -6.16 0.33
N PHE A 549 39.93 -6.69 -0.55
CA PHE A 549 39.24 -7.97 -0.37
C PHE A 549 39.97 -9.17 -0.98
N GLU A 550 41.06 -8.97 -1.74
CA GLU A 550 41.84 -10.08 -2.31
C GLU A 550 42.40 -11.05 -1.27
N PRO A 551 42.96 -10.59 -0.11
CA PRO A 551 43.42 -11.51 0.93
C PRO A 551 42.28 -12.36 1.50
N LEU A 552 41.08 -11.77 1.59
CA LEU A 552 39.88 -12.47 2.03
C LEU A 552 39.50 -13.54 1.00
N ALA A 553 39.44 -13.21 -0.30
CA ALA A 553 39.08 -14.17 -1.35
C ALA A 553 40.05 -15.37 -1.45
N ASN A 554 41.32 -15.15 -1.11
CA ASN A 554 42.39 -16.15 -1.22
C ASN A 554 42.73 -16.85 0.11
N ASP A 555 42.01 -16.55 1.20
CA ASP A 555 42.27 -17.21 2.47
C ASP A 555 41.97 -18.71 2.37
N ARG A 556 42.99 -19.52 2.70
CA ARG A 556 42.90 -20.98 2.70
C ARG A 556 42.23 -21.52 3.96
N TYR A 557 42.04 -20.69 4.97
CA TYR A 557 41.42 -21.03 6.24
C TYR A 557 39.96 -20.61 6.26
N LEU A 558 39.20 -21.21 7.16
CA LEU A 558 37.86 -20.74 7.48
C LEU A 558 37.94 -19.34 8.09
N ARG A 559 36.90 -18.56 7.81
CA ARG A 559 36.70 -17.25 8.42
C ARG A 559 36.50 -17.37 9.93
N ASP A 560 36.89 -16.33 10.66
CA ASP A 560 36.78 -16.24 12.12
C ASP A 560 35.40 -16.66 12.63
N PHE A 561 34.34 -16.21 11.98
CA PHE A 561 32.96 -16.51 12.40
C PHE A 561 32.63 -18.01 12.37
N ILE A 562 33.19 -18.78 11.43
CA ILE A 562 32.98 -20.23 11.36
C ILE A 562 33.77 -20.91 12.47
N GLU A 563 35.02 -20.51 12.67
CA GLU A 563 35.86 -21.05 13.74
C GLU A 563 35.27 -20.77 15.12
N ILE A 564 34.75 -19.55 15.33
CA ILE A 564 34.08 -19.12 16.56
C ILE A 564 32.78 -19.89 16.76
N HIS A 565 31.95 -20.02 15.73
CA HIS A 565 30.70 -20.77 15.85
C HIS A 565 30.94 -22.24 16.21
N LEU A 566 31.90 -22.91 15.56
CA LEU A 566 32.28 -24.28 15.89
C LEU A 566 32.73 -24.42 17.35
N ARG A 567 33.61 -23.52 17.79
CA ARG A 567 34.24 -23.61 19.11
C ARG A 567 33.30 -23.22 20.23
N ASP A 568 32.68 -22.05 20.10
CA ASP A 568 32.04 -21.36 21.22
C ASP A 568 30.55 -21.70 21.32
N ASP A 569 29.89 -22.01 20.20
CA ASP A 569 28.45 -22.30 20.17
C ASP A 569 28.13 -23.78 19.95
N LEU A 570 28.91 -24.48 19.13
CA LEU A 570 28.74 -25.92 18.88
C LEU A 570 29.64 -26.82 19.75
N GLY A 571 30.62 -26.25 20.45
CA GLY A 571 31.47 -26.99 21.41
C GLY A 571 32.49 -27.94 20.77
N HIS A 572 32.88 -27.71 19.52
CA HIS A 572 33.91 -28.50 18.83
C HIS A 572 35.31 -27.92 19.03
N GLU A 573 36.28 -28.81 19.30
CA GLU A 573 37.69 -28.44 19.23
C GLU A 573 38.14 -28.38 17.77
N LEU A 574 38.83 -27.30 17.39
CA LEU A 574 39.29 -27.04 16.03
C LEU A 574 40.78 -26.69 16.03
N VAL A 575 41.60 -27.48 15.34
CA VAL A 575 43.05 -27.23 15.18
C VAL A 575 43.39 -27.07 13.71
N ARG A 576 43.96 -25.92 13.33
CA ARG A 576 44.49 -25.67 11.98
C ARG A 576 45.67 -26.63 11.71
N ARG A 577 45.68 -27.27 10.54
CA ARG A 577 46.76 -28.15 10.07
C ARG A 577 47.95 -27.38 9.49
#